data_AF-A0A9W9QG90-F1
#
_entry.id   AF-A0A9W9QG90-F1
#
_cell.length_a   1.000
_cell.length_b   1.000
_cell.length_c   1.000
_cell.angle_alpha   90.00
_cell.angle_beta   90.00
_cell.angle_gamma   90.00
#
_symmetry.space_group_name_H-M   'P 1'
#
loop_
_entity.id
_entity.type
_entity.pdbx_description
1 polymer ?
#
loop_
_entity_poly.entity_id
_entity_poly.type
_entity_poly.pdbx_seq_one_letter_code
_entity_poly.pdbx_strand_id
1 'polypeptide(L)'
;LPKKWPLGIDRIKDLWETNAEGRLLQYLCKVAEDYEPQNNLSQYLWFGPRAFHVLHPANVETVLSTNFKDYGFGAGPKIFAPLLGNGIFTQEGAAWNHSRELLRKQFMRVQSQSLNHFHEHVDNLIKQLPSNGVVDL
;
A
#
# COMPACT_ATOMS: atom_id res chain seq x y z
N LEU A 1 -21.79 6.65 8.55
CA LEU A 1 -21.24 7.69 9.45
C LEU A 1 -21.78 9.08 9.10
N PRO A 2 -22.23 9.89 10.08
CA PRO A 2 -22.64 11.27 9.81
C PRO A 2 -21.43 12.09 9.36
N LYS A 3 -21.58 12.82 8.25
CA LYS A 3 -20.59 13.80 7.79
C LYS A 3 -20.80 15.06 8.63
N LYS A 4 -19.77 15.50 9.33
CA LYS A 4 -19.86 16.74 10.13
C LYS A 4 -19.84 17.97 9.24
N TRP A 5 -19.07 17.89 8.15
CA TRP A 5 -18.87 18.99 7.20
C TRP A 5 -19.46 18.64 5.83
N PRO A 6 -19.92 19.65 5.06
CA PRO A 6 -20.44 19.42 3.72
C PRO A 6 -19.40 18.71 2.86
N LEU A 7 -19.87 17.87 1.94
CA LEU A 7 -19.03 17.18 0.94
C LEU A 7 -18.00 16.20 1.52
N GLY A 8 -18.02 15.90 2.83
CA GLY A 8 -17.10 14.93 3.44
C GLY A 8 -15.67 15.45 3.61
N ILE A 9 -15.47 16.77 3.62
CA ILE A 9 -14.15 17.41 3.80
C ILE A 9 -13.56 17.10 5.18
N ASP A 10 -14.41 16.87 6.17
CA ASP A 10 -14.04 16.38 7.50
C ASP A 10 -13.17 15.11 7.41
N ARG A 11 -13.48 14.20 6.49
CA ARG A 11 -12.71 12.96 6.30
C ARG A 11 -11.34 13.17 5.69
N ILE A 12 -11.22 14.14 4.78
CA ILE A 12 -9.93 14.50 4.21
C ILE A 12 -9.05 15.11 5.32
N LYS A 13 -9.60 16.02 6.12
CA LYS A 13 -8.88 16.61 7.26
C LYS A 13 -8.42 15.53 8.24
N ASP A 14 -9.32 14.66 8.69
CA ASP A 14 -9.00 13.59 9.63
C ASP A 14 -7.93 12.64 9.08
N LEU A 15 -7.99 12.30 7.78
CA LEU A 15 -6.98 11.48 7.11
C LEU A 15 -5.61 12.17 7.10
N TRP A 16 -5.57 13.47 6.81
CA TRP A 16 -4.32 14.25 6.78
C TRP A 16 -3.71 14.40 8.17
N GLU A 17 -4.51 14.72 9.19
CA GLU A 17 -4.05 14.88 10.58
C GLU A 17 -3.53 13.56 11.13
N THR A 18 -4.31 12.47 11.00
CA THR A 18 -3.89 11.16 11.51
C THR A 18 -2.67 10.61 10.78
N ASN A 19 -2.49 10.93 9.50
CA ASN A 19 -1.26 10.61 8.77
C ASN A 19 -0.05 11.40 9.28
N ALA A 20 -0.19 12.71 9.50
CA ALA A 20 0.88 13.53 10.06
C ALA A 20 1.28 13.09 11.49
N GLU A 21 0.34 12.53 12.23
CA GLU A 21 0.55 12.01 13.59
C GLU A 21 1.03 10.55 13.63
N GLY A 22 1.22 9.89 12.48
CA GLY A 22 1.63 8.48 12.40
C GLY A 22 0.55 7.47 12.82
N ARG A 23 -0.71 7.90 12.93
CA ARG A 23 -1.86 7.07 13.38
C ARG A 23 -2.81 6.70 12.25
N LEU A 24 -2.38 6.81 10.99
CA LEU A 24 -3.19 6.53 9.82
C LEU A 24 -3.82 5.13 9.85
N LEU A 25 -3.04 4.09 10.18
CA LEU A 25 -3.55 2.72 10.20
C LEU A 25 -4.68 2.55 11.22
N GLN A 26 -4.50 3.06 12.44
CA GLN A 26 -5.51 3.00 13.49
C GLN A 26 -6.80 3.71 13.06
N TYR A 27 -6.68 4.87 12.40
CA TYR A 27 -7.82 5.59 11.84
C TYR A 27 -8.55 4.78 10.77
N LEU A 28 -7.84 4.16 9.83
CA LEU A 28 -8.42 3.32 8.79
C LEU A 28 -9.12 2.08 9.37
N CYS A 29 -8.55 1.44 10.40
CA CYS A 29 -9.19 0.33 11.11
C CYS A 29 -10.49 0.76 11.79
N LYS A 30 -10.49 1.89 12.52
CA LYS A 30 -11.69 2.43 13.14
C LYS A 30 -12.78 2.74 12.12
N VAL A 31 -12.39 3.34 11.00
CA VAL A 31 -13.30 3.59 9.88
C VAL A 31 -13.88 2.28 9.36
N ALA A 32 -13.07 1.22 9.21
CA ALA A 32 -13.56 -0.09 8.76
C ALA A 32 -14.58 -0.71 9.73
N GLU A 33 -14.30 -0.67 11.03
CA GLU A 33 -15.22 -1.13 12.09
C GLU A 33 -16.56 -0.40 12.04
N ASP A 34 -16.55 0.92 11.83
CA ASP A 34 -17.77 1.74 11.73
C ASP A 34 -18.66 1.36 10.51
N TYR A 35 -18.14 0.63 9.51
CA TYR A 35 -18.89 0.20 8.32
C TYR A 35 -19.35 -1.27 8.36
N GLU A 36 -18.78 -2.11 9.22
CA GLU A 36 -19.25 -3.47 9.50
C GLU A 36 -20.45 -3.40 10.47
N PRO A 37 -21.69 -3.33 9.96
CA PRO A 37 -22.29 -4.51 9.36
C PRO A 37 -23.10 -4.26 8.06
N GLN A 38 -23.06 -3.06 7.46
CA GLN A 38 -24.01 -2.68 6.41
C GLN A 38 -23.42 -2.46 5.01
N ASN A 39 -22.10 -2.35 4.84
CA ASN A 39 -21.54 -2.09 3.50
C ASN A 39 -20.17 -2.71 3.27
N ASN A 40 -20.12 -3.60 2.27
CA ASN A 40 -18.93 -4.38 1.91
C ASN A 40 -17.96 -3.61 0.98
N LEU A 41 -18.39 -2.45 0.49
CA LEU A 41 -17.69 -1.54 -0.43
C LEU A 41 -18.09 -0.10 -0.11
N SER A 42 -17.27 0.65 0.64
CA SER A 42 -17.58 2.05 0.98
C SER A 42 -16.74 3.03 0.15
N GLN A 43 -17.40 4.05 -0.42
CA GLN A 43 -16.74 5.15 -1.14
C GLN A 43 -16.30 6.22 -0.15
N TYR A 44 -14.99 6.50 -0.12
CA TYR A 44 -14.41 7.34 0.92
C TYR A 44 -14.33 8.84 0.57
N LEU A 45 -14.21 9.18 -0.71
CA LEU A 45 -14.09 10.57 -1.17
C LEU A 45 -15.17 10.95 -2.19
N TRP A 46 -15.72 12.16 -2.00
CA TRP A 46 -16.52 12.84 -3.00
C TRP A 46 -15.67 13.57 -4.04
N PHE A 47 -14.45 13.99 -3.67
CA PHE A 47 -13.50 14.66 -4.56
C PHE A 47 -12.27 13.78 -4.83
N GLY A 48 -11.82 13.73 -6.08
CA GLY A 48 -10.69 12.90 -6.50
C GLY A 48 -11.09 11.51 -7.01
N PRO A 49 -10.12 10.60 -7.20
CA PRO A 49 -10.37 9.24 -7.65
C PRO A 49 -11.32 8.52 -6.68
N ARG A 50 -12.28 7.76 -7.20
CA ARG A 50 -13.15 6.94 -6.36
C ARG A 50 -12.32 5.85 -5.69
N ALA A 51 -12.27 5.89 -4.36
CA ALA A 51 -11.64 4.87 -3.54
C ALA A 51 -12.71 3.99 -2.91
N PHE A 52 -12.57 2.67 -3.07
CA PHE A 52 -13.42 1.66 -2.45
C PHE A 52 -12.59 0.90 -1.41
N HIS A 53 -13.11 0.79 -0.18
CA HIS A 53 -12.53 -0.07 0.83
C HIS A 53 -13.19 -1.45 0.76
N VAL A 54 -12.37 -2.48 0.53
CA VAL A 54 -12.81 -3.88 0.49
C VAL A 54 -12.40 -4.52 1.82
N LEU A 55 -13.38 -4.79 2.68
CA LEU A 55 -13.13 -5.23 4.06
C LEU A 55 -13.20 -6.75 4.25
N HIS A 56 -13.96 -7.45 3.40
CA HIS A 56 -14.12 -8.90 3.52
C HIS A 56 -13.07 -9.68 2.72
N PRO A 57 -12.44 -10.70 3.34
CA PRO A 57 -11.44 -11.54 2.66
C PRO A 57 -11.91 -12.14 1.34
N ALA A 58 -13.16 -12.61 1.25
CA ALA A 58 -13.71 -13.19 0.02
C ALA A 58 -13.76 -12.17 -1.14
N ASN A 59 -14.02 -10.90 -0.84
CA ASN A 59 -14.03 -9.84 -1.86
C ASN A 59 -12.60 -9.44 -2.24
N VAL A 60 -11.67 -9.43 -1.28
CA VAL A 60 -10.24 -9.22 -1.55
C VAL A 60 -9.70 -10.31 -2.48
N GLU A 61 -10.05 -11.57 -2.22
CA GLU A 61 -9.70 -12.70 -3.09
C GLU A 61 -10.31 -12.54 -4.49
N THR A 62 -11.59 -12.15 -4.56
CA THR A 62 -12.26 -11.92 -5.85
C THR A 62 -11.53 -10.87 -6.69
N VAL A 63 -11.13 -9.75 -6.07
CA VAL A 63 -10.41 -8.65 -6.76
C VAL A 63 -8.99 -9.06 -7.13
N LEU A 64 -8.25 -9.72 -6.24
CA LEU A 64 -6.82 -10.01 -6.42
C LEU A 64 -6.52 -11.33 -7.15
N SER A 65 -7.50 -12.23 -7.27
CA SER A 65 -7.34 -13.56 -7.83
C SER A 65 -8.42 -13.88 -8.87
N THR A 66 -9.67 -14.09 -8.46
CA THR A 66 -10.75 -14.65 -9.30
C THR A 66 -11.03 -13.79 -10.54
N ASN A 67 -11.18 -12.49 -10.33
CA ASN A 67 -11.54 -11.51 -11.36
C ASN A 67 -10.41 -10.51 -11.59
N PHE A 68 -9.14 -10.92 -11.39
CA PHE A 68 -7.98 -10.02 -11.48
C PHE A 68 -7.93 -9.20 -12.77
N LYS A 69 -8.38 -9.76 -13.90
CA LYS A 69 -8.39 -9.08 -15.20
C LYS A 69 -9.39 -7.92 -15.30
N ASP A 70 -10.39 -7.89 -14.42
CA ASP A 70 -11.43 -6.86 -14.39
C ASP A 70 -11.01 -5.63 -13.57
N TYR A 71 -9.91 -5.74 -12.80
CA TYR A 71 -9.40 -4.68 -11.93
C TYR A 71 -7.99 -4.25 -12.35
N GLY A 72 -7.73 -2.95 -12.28
CA GLY A 72 -6.41 -2.35 -12.53
C GLY A 72 -5.85 -1.63 -11.30
N PHE A 73 -4.68 -1.04 -11.45
CA PHE A 73 -4.01 -0.21 -10.45
C PHE A 73 -4.66 1.17 -10.27
N GLY A 74 -5.63 1.53 -11.12
CA GLY A 74 -6.43 2.74 -10.97
C GLY A 74 -5.60 4.01 -11.07
N ALA A 75 -5.60 4.84 -10.03
CA ALA A 75 -4.81 6.07 -9.99
C ALA A 75 -3.31 5.83 -9.73
N GLY A 76 -2.93 4.64 -9.26
CA GLY A 76 -1.57 4.29 -8.86
C GLY A 76 -0.49 4.58 -9.91
N PRO A 77 -0.65 4.15 -11.18
CA PRO A 77 0.37 4.36 -12.21
C PRO A 77 0.77 5.82 -12.39
N LYS A 78 -0.20 6.74 -12.36
CA LYS A 78 0.07 8.18 -12.50
C LYS A 78 0.82 8.76 -11.29
N ILE A 79 0.57 8.22 -10.10
CA ILE A 79 1.21 8.64 -8.86
C ILE A 79 2.66 8.12 -8.80
N PHE A 80 2.89 6.88 -9.22
CA PHE A 80 4.20 6.24 -9.13
C PHE A 80 5.12 6.50 -10.33
N ALA A 81 4.57 6.82 -11.51
CA ALA A 81 5.36 7.04 -12.72
C ALA A 81 6.48 8.09 -12.62
N PRO A 82 6.33 9.23 -11.91
CA PRO A 82 7.42 10.20 -11.76
C PRO A 82 8.67 9.64 -11.06
N LEU A 83 8.50 8.69 -10.13
CA LEU A 83 9.60 8.09 -9.36
C LEU A 83 10.07 6.77 -9.98
N LEU A 84 9.13 5.90 -10.35
CA LEU A 84 9.40 4.52 -10.72
C LEU A 84 9.40 4.29 -12.24
N GLY A 85 9.10 5.34 -13.01
CA GLY A 85 9.04 5.29 -14.47
C GLY A 85 7.98 4.32 -14.97
N ASN A 86 8.21 3.77 -16.17
CA ASN A 86 7.35 2.75 -16.75
C ASN A 86 7.84 1.35 -16.38
N GLY A 87 7.27 0.75 -15.34
CA GLY A 87 7.71 -0.55 -14.82
C GLY A 87 6.61 -1.32 -14.11
N ILE A 88 6.99 -2.31 -13.29
CA ILE A 88 6.03 -3.23 -12.65
C ILE A 88 4.96 -2.53 -11.80
N PHE A 89 5.23 -1.33 -11.28
CA PHE A 89 4.29 -0.57 -10.44
C PHE A 89 3.37 0.36 -11.24
N THR A 90 3.57 0.49 -12.55
CA THR A 90 2.83 1.44 -13.41
C THR A 90 2.26 0.79 -14.67
N GLN A 91 2.71 -0.40 -15.03
CA GLN A 91 2.21 -1.16 -16.17
C GLN A 91 1.02 -2.02 -15.75
N GLU A 92 0.12 -2.32 -16.69
CA GLU A 92 -1.01 -3.23 -16.49
C GLU A 92 -1.02 -4.33 -17.57
N GLY A 93 -1.83 -5.37 -17.34
CA GLY A 93 -2.06 -6.43 -18.32
C GLY A 93 -0.80 -7.18 -18.75
N ALA A 94 -0.61 -7.34 -20.06
CA ALA A 94 0.50 -8.12 -20.61
C ALA A 94 1.89 -7.53 -20.28
N ALA A 95 2.01 -6.19 -20.26
CA ALA A 95 3.26 -5.51 -19.91
C ALA A 95 3.63 -5.76 -18.44
N TRP A 96 2.65 -5.68 -17.54
CA TRP A 96 2.85 -6.04 -16.14
C TRP A 96 3.26 -7.50 -15.95
N ASN A 97 2.58 -8.43 -16.63
CA ASN A 97 2.92 -9.85 -16.58
C ASN A 97 4.36 -10.12 -17.03
N HIS A 98 4.80 -9.47 -18.11
CA HIS A 98 6.17 -9.58 -18.58
C HIS A 98 7.18 -9.08 -17.54
N SER A 99 6.98 -7.87 -17.02
CA SER A 99 7.82 -7.28 -15.97
C SER A 99 7.86 -8.14 -14.70
N ARG A 100 6.72 -8.70 -14.30
CA ARG A 100 6.61 -9.61 -13.14
C ARG A 100 7.37 -10.91 -13.36
N GLU A 101 7.30 -11.52 -14.54
CA GLU A 101 8.03 -12.76 -14.82
C GLU A 101 9.55 -12.54 -14.83
N LEU A 102 10.02 -11.39 -15.31
CA LEU A 102 11.44 -11.02 -15.21
C LEU A 102 11.89 -10.92 -13.74
N LEU A 103 11.13 -10.21 -12.90
CA LEU A 103 11.45 -10.10 -11.47
C LEU A 103 11.36 -11.44 -10.75
N ARG A 104 10.34 -12.25 -11.04
CA ARG A 104 10.17 -13.57 -10.42
C ARG A 104 11.41 -14.45 -10.60
N LYS A 105 11.99 -14.46 -11.80
CA LYS A 105 13.24 -15.20 -12.07
C LYS A 105 14.41 -14.68 -11.24
N GLN A 106 14.53 -13.36 -11.07
CA GLN A 106 15.57 -12.77 -10.24
C GLN A 106 15.38 -13.11 -8.76
N PHE A 107 14.16 -12.98 -8.23
CA PHE A 107 13.87 -13.32 -6.83
C PHE A 107 14.09 -14.80 -6.52
N MET A 108 13.72 -15.71 -7.43
CA MET A 108 14.02 -17.15 -7.25
C MET A 108 15.52 -17.43 -7.18
N ARG A 109 16.33 -16.69 -7.95
CA ARG A 109 17.80 -16.78 -7.90
C ARG A 109 18.37 -16.19 -6.62
N VAL A 110 17.79 -15.10 -6.11
CA VAL A 110 18.22 -14.47 -4.85
C VAL A 110 17.82 -15.32 -3.64
N GLN A 111 16.65 -15.95 -3.65
CA GLN A 111 16.20 -16.83 -2.56
C GLN A 111 17.12 -18.04 -2.34
N SER A 112 17.81 -18.50 -3.40
CA SER A 112 18.82 -19.55 -3.31
C SER A 112 20.24 -19.03 -3.02
N GLN A 113 20.45 -17.71 -3.04
CA GLN A 113 21.70 -17.08 -2.65
C GLN A 113 21.71 -16.82 -1.15
N SER A 114 22.87 -17.05 -0.52
CA SER A 114 23.05 -16.74 0.88
C SER A 114 22.97 -15.22 1.12
N LEU A 115 22.23 -14.82 2.15
CA LEU A 115 22.15 -13.45 2.64
C LEU A 115 23.47 -12.95 3.27
N ASN A 116 24.55 -13.75 3.22
CA ASN A 116 25.88 -13.40 3.69
C ASN A 116 26.39 -12.05 3.15
N HIS A 117 25.98 -11.64 1.95
CA HIS A 117 26.35 -10.34 1.38
C HIS A 117 25.83 -9.14 2.20
N PHE A 118 24.74 -9.32 2.94
CA PHE A 118 24.21 -8.29 3.83
C PHE A 118 24.90 -8.27 5.19
N HIS A 119 25.57 -9.36 5.60
CA HIS A 119 26.13 -9.48 6.95
C HIS A 119 27.18 -8.40 7.21
N GLU A 120 28.14 -8.20 6.30
CA GLU A 120 29.17 -7.17 6.48
C GLU A 120 28.55 -5.78 6.62
N HIS A 121 27.57 -5.44 5.79
CA HIS A 121 26.92 -4.13 5.81
C HIS A 121 26.07 -3.92 7.07
N VAL A 122 25.34 -4.94 7.51
CA VAL A 122 24.54 -4.91 8.74
C VAL A 122 25.45 -4.85 9.97
N ASP A 123 26.50 -5.66 10.02
CA ASP A 123 27.49 -5.65 11.11
C ASP A 123 28.18 -4.29 11.20
N ASN A 124 28.54 -3.70 10.06
CA ASN A 124 29.14 -2.37 10.01
C ASN A 124 28.15 -1.31 10.50
N LEU A 125 26.88 -1.38 10.11
CA LEU A 125 25.84 -0.50 10.62
C LEU A 125 25.72 -0.64 12.15
N ILE A 126 25.57 -1.86 12.67
CA ILE A 126 25.43 -2.14 14.10
C ILE A 126 26.66 -1.67 14.89
N LYS A 127 27.88 -1.85 14.36
CA LYS A 127 29.12 -1.37 14.99
C LYS A 127 29.18 0.15 15.12
N GLN A 128 28.54 0.89 14.21
CA GLN A 128 28.50 2.36 14.25
C GLN A 128 27.35 2.90 15.12
N LEU A 129 26.41 2.04 15.52
CA LEU A 129 25.36 2.45 16.45
C LEU A 129 25.94 2.67 17.85
N PRO A 130 25.58 3.78 18.52
CA PRO A 130 26.02 4.02 19.88
C PRO A 130 25.48 2.92 20.81
N SER A 131 26.34 2.41 21.69
CA SER A 131 26.00 1.31 22.61
C SER A 131 24.94 1.69 23.65
N ASN A 132 24.77 3.00 23.89
CA ASN A 132 23.75 3.60 24.75
C ASN A 132 23.35 4.96 24.15
N GLY A 133 22.05 5.21 24.02
CA GLY A 133 21.52 6.49 23.53
C GLY A 133 20.27 6.32 22.67
N VAL A 134 19.69 7.45 22.27
CA VAL A 134 18.62 7.48 21.27
C VAL A 134 19.26 7.49 19.88
N VAL A 135 18.91 6.51 19.05
CA VAL A 135 19.29 6.45 17.65
C VAL A 135 18.06 6.86 16.83
N ASP A 136 18.25 7.81 15.91
CA ASP A 136 17.28 8.10 14.87
C ASP A 136 17.46 7.06 13.75
N LEU A 137 16.52 6.12 13.66
CA LEU A 137 16.56 4.95 12.75
C LEU A 137 15.77 5.20 11.48
#